data_AF-A0A356TEB0-F1
#
_entry.id   AF-A0A356TEB0-F1
#
_cell.length_a   1.000
_cell.length_b   1.000
_cell.length_c   1.000
_cell.angle_alpha   90.00
_cell.angle_beta   90.00
_cell.angle_gamma   90.00
#
_symmetry.space_group_name_H-M   'P 1'
#
loop_
_entity.id
_entity.type
_entity.pdbx_description
1 polymer ?
#
loop_
_entity_poly.entity_id
_entity_poly.type
_entity_poly.pdbx_seq_one_letter_code
_entity_poly.pdbx_strand_id
1 'polypeptide(L)'
;RAVHREPKELWTENEEGAPISVVTCSDERQESELIVEAVRQLRIAGRSLDEMAVFYRVHAQSRVIEDELRRTNVPYRIVGGMRFYDRAEVKDLLAYLRLLTNPEDDVSLLRVVNVPARGIGKKSVETLLDNASKAGTGVWRALELAARGRGGPSKRFKHFVDLMGVLRGRLESGDPLAAVAYAVYEDTGYKQALKDQDTPEADARMQNIEELLGAIQLAHEENPELTLTDFLEAVTLDTAGDDEEQPEEKLTLMTVHAAKGLEFP
;
A
#
# COMPACT_ATOMS: atom_id res chain seq x y z
N ARG A 1 14.47 -11.52 28.29
CA ARG A 1 13.68 -12.62 28.91
C ARG A 1 12.70 -11.99 29.89
N ALA A 2 11.41 -12.31 29.82
CA ALA A 2 10.41 -11.76 30.74
C ALA A 2 10.72 -12.16 32.20
N VAL A 3 10.96 -11.16 33.05
CA VAL A 3 11.53 -11.31 34.41
C VAL A 3 10.53 -11.88 35.43
N HIS A 4 9.25 -12.04 35.05
CA HIS A 4 8.15 -12.47 35.94
C HIS A 4 7.37 -13.69 35.43
N ARG A 5 7.97 -14.57 34.62
CA ARG A 5 7.28 -15.78 34.16
C ARG A 5 7.42 -16.90 35.18
N GLU A 6 6.30 -17.46 35.64
CA GLU A 6 6.34 -18.66 36.49
C GLU A 6 6.97 -19.84 35.73
N PRO A 7 7.75 -20.69 36.41
CA PRO A 7 8.36 -21.86 35.78
C PRO A 7 7.27 -22.80 35.29
N LYS A 8 7.37 -23.19 34.02
CA LYS A 8 6.49 -24.15 33.35
C LYS A 8 7.34 -25.10 32.52
N GLU A 9 7.19 -26.40 32.74
CA GLU A 9 7.77 -27.43 31.89
C GLU A 9 6.80 -27.78 30.76
N LEU A 10 7.34 -27.89 29.55
CA LEU A 10 6.61 -28.29 28.33
C LEU A 10 7.33 -29.50 27.76
N TRP A 11 6.58 -30.53 27.38
CA TRP A 11 7.08 -31.77 26.81
C TRP A 11 6.15 -32.23 25.68
N THR A 12 6.60 -33.17 24.85
CA THR A 12 5.83 -33.72 23.73
C THR A 12 6.05 -35.23 23.63
N GLU A 13 5.01 -35.97 23.22
CA GLU A 13 5.10 -37.40 22.86
C GLU A 13 5.51 -37.59 21.39
N ASN A 14 5.60 -36.51 20.61
CA ASN A 14 5.96 -36.57 19.20
C ASN A 14 7.44 -36.95 19.02
N GLU A 15 7.73 -37.60 17.89
CA GLU A 15 9.10 -37.90 17.48
C GLU A 15 9.90 -36.62 17.22
N GLU A 16 11.24 -36.73 17.29
CA GLU A 16 12.13 -35.63 16.97
C GLU A 16 11.98 -35.26 15.49
N GLY A 17 11.63 -33.99 15.23
CA GLY A 17 11.40 -33.47 13.90
C GLY A 17 12.67 -32.95 13.22
N ALA A 18 12.48 -32.35 12.04
CA ALA A 18 13.56 -31.66 11.34
C ALA A 18 14.11 -30.49 12.20
N PRO A 19 15.44 -30.22 12.15
CA PRO A 19 16.02 -29.11 12.88
C PRO A 19 15.49 -27.76 12.38
N ILE A 20 15.38 -26.78 13.27
CA ILE A 20 15.00 -25.42 12.92
C ILE A 20 16.15 -24.75 12.19
N SER A 21 15.90 -24.31 10.95
CA SER A 21 16.85 -23.54 10.17
C SER A 21 16.76 -22.05 10.52
N VAL A 22 17.92 -21.41 10.68
CA VAL A 22 18.03 -19.96 10.83
C VAL A 22 18.95 -19.44 9.74
N VAL A 23 18.45 -18.52 8.93
CA VAL A 23 19.18 -17.92 7.82
C VAL A 23 19.29 -16.41 8.07
N THR A 24 20.44 -15.84 7.74
CA THR A 24 20.65 -14.38 7.76
C THR A 24 20.71 -13.89 6.32
N CYS A 25 19.87 -12.91 6.01
CA CYS A 25 19.78 -12.30 4.68
C CYS A 25 20.51 -10.96 4.66
N SER A 26 20.98 -10.54 3.49
CA SER A 26 21.59 -9.22 3.26
C SER A 26 20.56 -8.10 3.33
N ASP A 27 19.34 -8.38 2.86
CA ASP A 27 18.23 -7.45 2.72
C ASP A 27 16.88 -8.21 2.69
N GLU A 28 15.80 -7.44 2.70
CA GLU A 28 14.41 -7.93 2.70
C GLU A 28 14.02 -8.66 1.40
N ARG A 29 14.67 -8.34 0.28
CA ARG A 29 14.41 -8.98 -1.01
C ARG A 29 14.97 -10.39 -1.02
N GLN A 30 16.22 -10.56 -0.58
CA GLN A 30 16.82 -11.88 -0.41
C GLN A 30 16.00 -12.73 0.57
N GLU A 31 15.50 -12.13 1.66
CA GLU A 31 14.59 -12.83 2.58
C GLU A 31 13.33 -13.33 1.88
N SER A 32 12.67 -12.47 1.10
CA SER A 32 11.46 -12.82 0.35
C SER A 32 11.71 -13.90 -0.70
N GLU A 33 12.82 -13.81 -1.44
CA GLU A 33 13.24 -14.81 -2.42
C GLU A 33 13.49 -16.18 -1.76
N LEU A 34 14.13 -16.21 -0.60
CA LEU A 34 14.36 -17.43 0.18
C LEU A 34 13.06 -18.02 0.74
N ILE A 35 12.10 -17.18 1.16
CA ILE A 35 10.77 -17.63 1.60
C ILE A 35 10.06 -18.34 0.44
N VAL A 36 10.05 -17.74 -0.75
CA VAL A 36 9.39 -18.34 -1.92
C VAL A 36 10.10 -19.61 -2.38
N GLU A 37 11.43 -19.65 -2.34
CA GLU A 37 12.19 -20.86 -2.62
C GLU A 37 11.86 -21.98 -1.64
N ALA A 38 11.77 -21.69 -0.34
CA ALA A 38 11.35 -22.67 0.66
C ALA A 38 9.93 -23.19 0.41
N VAL A 39 8.98 -22.30 0.09
CA VAL A 39 7.60 -22.67 -0.27
C VAL A 39 7.59 -23.59 -1.50
N ARG A 40 8.37 -23.28 -2.54
CA ARG A 40 8.50 -24.13 -3.74
C ARG A 40 9.10 -25.50 -3.43
N GLN A 41 10.12 -25.57 -2.58
CA GLN A 41 10.71 -26.83 -2.17
C GLN A 41 9.71 -27.71 -1.40
N LEU A 42 8.94 -27.12 -0.49
CA LEU A 42 7.88 -27.84 0.23
C LEU A 42 6.76 -28.30 -0.70
N ARG A 43 6.38 -27.48 -1.69
CA ARG A 43 5.43 -27.86 -2.75
C ARG A 43 5.93 -29.06 -3.56
N ILE A 44 7.20 -29.07 -3.95
CA ILE A 44 7.83 -30.19 -4.68
C ILE A 44 7.82 -31.46 -3.81
N ALA A 45 8.00 -31.30 -2.50
CA ALA A 45 7.90 -32.39 -1.52
C ALA A 45 6.45 -32.85 -1.24
N GLY A 46 5.45 -32.26 -1.90
CA GLY A 46 4.05 -32.67 -1.82
C GLY A 46 3.22 -31.99 -0.72
N ARG A 47 3.74 -30.92 -0.08
CA ARG A 47 2.99 -30.13 0.89
C ARG A 47 2.04 -29.15 0.22
N SER A 48 0.84 -29.01 0.79
CA SER A 48 -0.16 -28.05 0.31
C SER A 48 0.18 -26.63 0.76
N LEU A 49 -0.22 -25.61 -0.01
CA LEU A 49 -0.01 -24.21 0.43
C LEU A 49 -0.81 -23.87 1.69
N ASP A 50 -1.94 -24.53 1.93
CA ASP A 50 -2.77 -24.28 3.12
C ASP A 50 -2.10 -24.74 4.41
N GLU A 51 -1.11 -25.64 4.31
CA GLU A 51 -0.28 -26.10 5.43
C GLU A 51 0.85 -25.12 5.75
N MET A 52 1.08 -24.10 4.91
CA MET A 52 2.22 -23.20 5.05
C MET A 52 1.79 -21.82 5.57
N ALA A 53 2.59 -21.25 6.47
CA ALA A 53 2.40 -19.89 6.95
C ALA A 53 3.71 -19.10 7.08
N VAL A 54 3.63 -17.81 6.77
CA VAL A 54 4.69 -16.82 6.98
C VAL A 54 4.27 -15.86 8.07
N PHE A 55 5.07 -15.78 9.12
CA PHE A 55 4.81 -14.92 10.28
C PHE A 55 5.74 -13.70 10.29
N TYR A 56 5.15 -12.52 10.49
CA TYR A 56 5.89 -11.26 10.64
C TYR A 56 5.45 -10.48 11.88
N ARG A 57 6.20 -9.44 12.25
CA ARG A 57 5.95 -8.68 13.47
C ARG A 57 4.89 -7.59 13.28
N VAL A 58 4.95 -6.91 12.13
CA VAL A 58 4.03 -5.82 11.73
C VAL A 58 3.61 -6.00 10.26
N HIS A 59 2.41 -5.54 9.91
CA HIS A 59 1.86 -5.70 8.56
C HIS A 59 2.64 -4.95 7.48
N ALA A 60 3.43 -3.93 7.81
CA ALA A 60 4.30 -3.25 6.85
C ALA A 60 5.29 -4.23 6.18
N GLN A 61 5.83 -5.18 6.95
CA GLN A 61 6.78 -6.19 6.47
C GLN A 61 6.20 -7.14 5.42
N SER A 62 4.86 -7.22 5.27
CA SER A 62 4.26 -8.12 4.28
C SER A 62 4.48 -7.65 2.85
N ARG A 63 4.76 -6.35 2.60
CA ARG A 63 4.87 -5.79 1.23
C ARG A 63 5.83 -6.60 0.35
N VAL A 64 7.09 -6.72 0.79
CA VAL A 64 8.18 -7.34 0.01
C VAL A 64 7.87 -8.82 -0.29
N ILE A 65 7.29 -9.50 0.70
CA ILE A 65 6.89 -10.90 0.60
C ILE A 65 5.72 -11.03 -0.38
N GLU A 66 4.71 -10.15 -0.28
CA GLU A 66 3.57 -10.12 -1.21
C GLU A 66 4.02 -9.84 -2.66
N ASP A 67 4.97 -8.91 -2.86
CA ASP A 67 5.54 -8.61 -4.19
C ASP A 67 6.24 -9.84 -4.77
N GLU A 68 7.06 -10.53 -3.98
CA GLU A 68 7.74 -11.75 -4.43
C GLU A 68 6.76 -12.87 -4.77
N LEU A 69 5.75 -13.09 -3.92
CA LEU A 69 4.71 -14.10 -4.13
C LEU A 69 3.91 -13.82 -5.41
N ARG A 70 3.54 -12.56 -5.65
CA ARG A 70 2.87 -12.14 -6.91
C ARG A 70 3.77 -12.38 -8.12
N ARG A 71 5.02 -11.91 -8.07
CA ARG A 71 6.00 -12.06 -9.15
C ARG A 71 6.24 -13.51 -9.52
N THR A 72 6.17 -14.41 -8.54
CA THR A 72 6.40 -15.84 -8.70
C THR A 72 5.13 -16.68 -8.86
N ASN A 73 3.98 -16.02 -8.93
CA ASN A 73 2.64 -16.60 -9.08
C ASN A 73 2.30 -17.64 -7.98
N VAL A 74 2.68 -17.35 -6.73
CA VAL A 74 2.33 -18.15 -5.56
C VAL A 74 1.08 -17.55 -4.89
N PRO A 75 -0.05 -18.26 -4.89
CA PRO A 75 -1.27 -17.77 -4.25
C PRO A 75 -1.11 -17.59 -2.74
N TYR A 76 -1.62 -16.48 -2.21
CA TYR A 76 -1.55 -16.19 -0.77
C TYR A 76 -2.82 -15.53 -0.24
N ARG A 77 -2.97 -15.56 1.08
CA ARG A 77 -4.03 -14.88 1.84
C ARG A 77 -3.42 -14.19 3.06
N ILE A 78 -3.99 -13.05 3.46
CA ILE A 78 -3.58 -12.33 4.67
C ILE A 78 -4.62 -12.53 5.77
N VAL A 79 -4.18 -12.94 6.96
CA VAL A 79 -5.04 -13.06 8.14
C VAL A 79 -4.86 -11.86 9.05
N GLY A 80 -5.97 -11.24 9.44
CA GLY A 80 -5.98 -10.10 10.36
C GLY A 80 -5.50 -8.78 9.73
N GLY A 81 -5.42 -8.70 8.41
CA GLY A 81 -5.01 -7.51 7.67
C GLY A 81 -5.55 -7.48 6.24
N MET A 82 -5.32 -6.36 5.55
CA MET A 82 -5.60 -6.22 4.12
C MET A 82 -4.30 -6.41 3.31
N ARG A 83 -4.43 -6.85 2.05
CA ARG A 83 -3.35 -6.80 1.05
C ARG A 83 -2.72 -5.42 1.04
N PHE A 84 -1.42 -5.34 0.80
CA PHE A 84 -0.68 -4.08 0.91
C PHE A 84 -1.31 -2.94 0.09
N TYR A 85 -1.55 -3.19 -1.20
CA TYR A 85 -2.15 -2.21 -2.13
C TYR A 85 -3.64 -1.93 -1.87
N ASP A 86 -4.28 -2.71 -0.99
CA ASP A 86 -5.68 -2.49 -0.59
C ASP A 86 -5.84 -1.54 0.59
N ARG A 87 -4.76 -1.26 1.32
CA ARG A 87 -4.79 -0.40 2.51
C ARG A 87 -5.17 1.03 2.15
N ALA A 88 -5.94 1.68 3.03
CA ALA A 88 -6.55 2.97 2.75
C ALA A 88 -5.49 4.04 2.42
N GLU A 89 -4.45 4.13 3.25
CA GLU A 89 -3.33 5.05 3.09
C GLU A 89 -2.50 4.81 1.82
N VAL A 90 -2.30 3.54 1.46
CA VAL A 90 -1.59 3.16 0.22
C VAL A 90 -2.42 3.60 -0.99
N LYS A 91 -3.72 3.30 -0.99
CA LYS A 91 -4.64 3.74 -2.05
C LYS A 91 -4.77 5.27 -2.13
N ASP A 92 -4.69 5.97 -1.00
CA ASP A 92 -4.73 7.43 -0.99
C ASP A 92 -3.48 8.03 -1.66
N LEU A 93 -2.28 7.53 -1.33
CA LEU A 93 -1.06 7.99 -1.99
C LEU A 93 -1.05 7.64 -3.48
N LEU A 94 -1.47 6.42 -3.86
CA LEU A 94 -1.61 6.02 -5.27
C LEU A 94 -2.62 6.90 -6.02
N ALA A 95 -3.73 7.30 -5.38
CA ALA A 95 -4.70 8.18 -6.00
C ALA A 95 -4.14 9.60 -6.23
N TYR A 96 -3.34 10.15 -5.32
CA TYR A 96 -2.61 11.39 -5.61
C TYR A 96 -1.68 11.25 -6.81
N LEU A 97 -0.88 10.18 -6.84
CA LEU A 97 0.05 9.91 -7.93
C LEU A 97 -0.68 9.77 -9.28
N ARG A 98 -1.82 9.05 -9.31
CA ARG A 98 -2.68 8.96 -10.50
C ARG A 98 -3.17 10.31 -10.99
N LEU A 99 -3.52 11.24 -10.10
CA LEU A 99 -3.97 12.58 -10.50
C LEU A 99 -2.86 13.46 -11.08
N LEU A 100 -1.59 13.12 -10.82
CA LEU A 100 -0.47 13.81 -11.46
C LEU A 100 -0.40 13.48 -12.95
N THR A 101 -0.64 12.23 -13.33
CA THR A 101 -0.61 11.75 -14.73
C THR A 101 -1.95 11.89 -15.45
N ASN A 102 -3.06 11.63 -14.74
CA ASN A 102 -4.41 11.70 -15.28
C ASN A 102 -5.32 12.57 -14.37
N PRO A 103 -5.46 13.87 -14.65
CA PRO A 103 -6.34 14.76 -13.90
C PRO A 103 -7.83 14.37 -14.01
N GLU A 104 -8.23 13.67 -15.07
CA GLU A 104 -9.62 13.29 -15.35
C GLU A 104 -10.03 11.99 -14.63
N ASP A 105 -9.17 11.44 -13.77
CA ASP A 105 -9.53 10.33 -12.88
C ASP A 105 -10.41 10.83 -11.71
N ASP A 106 -11.72 10.90 -11.98
CA ASP A 106 -12.72 11.32 -10.99
C ASP A 106 -12.71 10.44 -9.72
N VAL A 107 -12.39 9.15 -9.84
CA VAL A 107 -12.36 8.22 -8.70
C VAL A 107 -11.21 8.58 -7.76
N SER A 108 -10.01 8.78 -8.31
CA SER A 108 -8.86 9.23 -7.53
C SER A 108 -9.08 10.62 -6.96
N LEU A 109 -9.68 11.54 -7.73
CA LEU A 109 -9.97 12.90 -7.28
C LEU A 109 -10.90 12.91 -6.06
N LEU A 110 -12.04 12.24 -6.16
CA LEU A 110 -13.03 12.18 -5.09
C LEU A 110 -12.48 11.50 -3.84
N ARG A 111 -11.53 10.57 -4.00
CA ARG A 111 -10.85 9.91 -2.89
C ARG A 111 -9.98 10.87 -2.09
N VAL A 112 -9.16 11.69 -2.77
CA VAL A 112 -8.09 12.45 -2.10
C VAL A 112 -8.34 13.93 -1.92
N VAL A 113 -9.38 14.49 -2.58
CA VAL A 113 -9.68 15.94 -2.51
C VAL A 113 -9.79 16.46 -1.07
N ASN A 114 -10.29 15.64 -0.14
CA ASN A 114 -10.40 15.97 1.28
C ASN A 114 -9.58 15.04 2.20
N VAL A 115 -8.54 14.38 1.69
CA VAL A 115 -7.60 13.56 2.49
C VAL A 115 -6.17 14.08 2.30
N PRO A 116 -5.50 14.61 3.34
CA PRO A 116 -6.02 14.94 4.67
C PRO A 116 -7.15 15.98 4.63
N ALA A 117 -7.84 16.15 5.75
CA ALA A 117 -9.02 17.02 5.84
C ALA A 117 -8.69 18.48 5.47
N ARG A 118 -9.33 18.99 4.39
CA ARG A 118 -9.17 20.37 3.89
C ARG A 118 -10.40 21.24 4.13
N GLY A 119 -11.36 20.73 4.90
CA GLY A 119 -12.67 21.35 5.08
C GLY A 119 -13.54 21.32 3.82
N ILE A 120 -13.27 20.38 2.90
CA ILE A 120 -14.11 20.15 1.72
C ILE A 120 -15.18 19.13 2.12
N GLY A 121 -16.32 19.63 2.58
CA GLY A 121 -17.41 18.80 3.08
C GLY A 121 -18.21 18.14 1.97
N LYS A 122 -19.03 17.13 2.34
CA LYS A 122 -19.87 16.35 1.42
C LYS A 122 -20.70 17.21 0.46
N LYS A 123 -21.37 18.25 0.98
CA LYS A 123 -22.17 19.18 0.17
C LYS A 123 -21.35 19.93 -0.89
N SER A 124 -20.10 20.26 -0.59
CA SER A 124 -19.20 20.93 -1.56
C SER A 124 -18.80 19.98 -2.68
N VAL A 125 -18.57 18.70 -2.36
CA VAL A 125 -18.31 17.65 -3.34
C VAL A 125 -19.55 17.37 -4.19
N GLU A 126 -20.73 17.25 -3.57
CA GLU A 126 -22.00 17.07 -4.30
C GLU A 126 -22.25 18.23 -5.27
N THR A 127 -22.04 19.48 -4.82
CA THR A 127 -22.19 20.66 -5.68
C THR A 127 -21.20 20.65 -6.85
N LEU A 128 -19.97 20.19 -6.61
CA LEU A 128 -18.93 20.05 -7.63
C LEU A 128 -19.35 19.03 -8.70
N LEU A 129 -19.84 17.86 -8.29
CA LEU A 129 -20.33 16.81 -9.18
C LEU A 129 -21.55 17.28 -9.98
N ASP A 130 -22.49 17.97 -9.34
CA ASP A 130 -23.66 18.56 -9.99
C ASP A 130 -23.27 19.56 -11.09
N ASN A 131 -22.27 20.40 -10.82
CA ASN A 131 -21.76 21.37 -11.78
C ASN A 131 -21.04 20.70 -12.96
N ALA A 132 -20.24 19.67 -12.67
CA ALA A 132 -19.58 18.86 -13.71
C ALA A 132 -20.61 18.22 -14.64
N SER A 133 -21.64 17.59 -14.07
CA SER A 133 -22.74 16.97 -14.82
C SER A 133 -23.52 17.98 -15.66
N LYS A 134 -23.92 19.13 -15.10
CA LYS A 134 -24.66 20.18 -15.82
C LYS A 134 -23.86 20.79 -16.97
N ALA A 135 -22.55 20.89 -16.81
CA ALA A 135 -21.65 21.45 -17.83
C ALA A 135 -21.18 20.42 -18.86
N GLY A 136 -21.40 19.12 -18.63
CA GLY A 136 -20.85 18.05 -19.46
C GLY A 136 -19.32 18.01 -19.45
N THR A 137 -18.70 18.35 -18.32
CA THR A 137 -17.23 18.38 -18.15
C THR A 137 -16.78 17.39 -17.08
N GLY A 138 -15.52 16.95 -17.11
CA GLY A 138 -14.92 16.17 -16.02
C GLY A 138 -14.90 16.92 -14.68
N VAL A 139 -14.77 16.18 -13.57
CA VAL A 139 -14.85 16.75 -12.21
C VAL A 139 -13.66 17.66 -11.93
N TRP A 140 -12.49 17.34 -12.48
CA TRP A 140 -11.31 18.22 -12.42
C TRP A 140 -11.58 19.59 -13.04
N ARG A 141 -12.21 19.62 -14.22
CA ARG A 141 -12.53 20.88 -14.88
C ARG A 141 -13.54 21.71 -14.07
N ALA A 142 -14.56 21.07 -13.50
CA ALA A 142 -15.48 21.73 -12.59
C ALA A 142 -14.76 22.29 -11.35
N LEU A 143 -13.75 21.58 -10.85
CA LEU A 143 -12.95 21.96 -9.69
C LEU A 143 -12.12 23.21 -9.99
N GLU A 144 -11.48 23.28 -11.16
CA GLU A 144 -10.75 24.48 -11.62
C GLU A 144 -11.67 25.70 -11.72
N LEU A 145 -12.88 25.52 -12.24
CA LEU A 145 -13.87 26.59 -12.34
C LEU A 145 -14.32 27.07 -10.95
N ALA A 146 -14.55 26.13 -10.04
CA ALA A 146 -14.90 26.42 -8.65
C ALA A 146 -13.75 27.15 -7.90
N ALA A 147 -12.50 26.74 -8.14
CA ALA A 147 -11.30 27.38 -7.62
C ALA A 147 -11.17 28.85 -8.08
N ARG A 148 -11.63 29.16 -9.29
CA ARG A 148 -11.69 30.53 -9.86
C ARG A 148 -12.88 31.36 -9.35
N GLY A 149 -13.68 30.83 -8.42
CA GLY A 149 -14.79 31.56 -7.80
C GLY A 149 -16.16 31.33 -8.45
N ARG A 150 -16.30 30.38 -9.38
CA ARG A 150 -17.60 30.03 -9.97
C ARG A 150 -18.19 28.80 -9.26
N GLY A 151 -19.11 29.02 -8.32
CA GLY A 151 -20.03 27.96 -7.83
C GLY A 151 -19.61 27.13 -6.60
N GLY A 152 -18.77 27.63 -5.68
CA GLY A 152 -18.45 26.91 -4.44
C GLY A 152 -17.42 27.59 -3.51
N PRO A 153 -16.99 26.95 -2.40
CA PRO A 153 -15.98 27.49 -1.46
C PRO A 153 -14.60 27.61 -2.11
N SER A 154 -14.40 28.70 -2.84
CA SER A 154 -13.32 28.93 -3.80
C SER A 154 -11.92 28.78 -3.22
N LYS A 155 -11.70 29.20 -1.98
CA LYS A 155 -10.36 29.18 -1.35
C LYS A 155 -9.81 27.77 -1.12
N ARG A 156 -10.65 26.81 -0.71
CA ARG A 156 -10.22 25.43 -0.38
C ARG A 156 -9.90 24.65 -1.66
N PHE A 157 -10.78 24.75 -2.65
CA PHE A 157 -10.55 24.17 -3.97
C PHE A 157 -9.34 24.79 -4.66
N LYS A 158 -9.17 26.12 -4.56
CA LYS A 158 -7.99 26.78 -5.09
C LYS A 158 -6.71 26.23 -4.46
N HIS A 159 -6.64 26.11 -3.14
CA HIS A 159 -5.45 25.57 -2.49
C HIS A 159 -5.11 24.16 -2.97
N PHE A 160 -6.10 23.28 -3.13
CA PHE A 160 -5.89 21.93 -3.66
C PHE A 160 -5.42 21.94 -5.12
N VAL A 161 -6.05 22.75 -5.99
CA VAL A 161 -5.64 22.89 -7.39
C VAL A 161 -4.22 23.44 -7.52
N ASP A 162 -3.89 24.48 -6.73
CA ASP A 162 -2.55 25.08 -6.72
C ASP A 162 -1.49 24.05 -6.26
N LEU A 163 -1.76 23.28 -5.20
CA LEU A 163 -0.90 22.21 -4.70
C LEU A 163 -0.65 21.14 -5.78
N MET A 164 -1.72 20.62 -6.41
CA MET A 164 -1.59 19.63 -7.46
C MET A 164 -0.85 20.17 -8.68
N GLY A 165 -1.00 21.46 -8.98
CA GLY A 165 -0.22 22.14 -10.02
C GLY A 165 1.27 22.19 -9.70
N VAL A 166 1.64 22.47 -8.44
CA VAL A 166 3.05 22.42 -7.99
C VAL A 166 3.61 21.00 -8.14
N LEU A 167 2.90 19.99 -7.64
CA LEU A 167 3.34 18.59 -7.69
C LEU A 167 3.48 18.09 -9.13
N ARG A 168 2.54 18.44 -10.02
CA ARG A 168 2.65 18.12 -11.45
C ARG A 168 3.84 18.82 -12.10
N GLY A 169 4.07 20.08 -11.76
CA GLY A 169 5.23 20.83 -12.25
C GLY A 169 6.56 20.17 -11.89
N ARG A 170 6.67 19.50 -10.74
CA ARG A 170 7.86 18.72 -10.36
C ARG A 170 8.07 17.53 -11.29
N LEU A 171 7.00 16.77 -11.55
CA LEU A 171 7.02 15.64 -12.48
C LEU A 171 7.41 16.09 -13.91
N GLU A 172 6.82 17.19 -14.39
CA GLU A 172 7.12 17.76 -15.72
C GLU A 172 8.54 18.34 -15.83
N SER A 173 9.13 18.78 -14.71
CA SER A 173 10.49 19.30 -14.64
C SER A 173 11.56 18.19 -14.61
N GLY A 174 11.15 16.92 -14.54
CA GLY A 174 12.06 15.78 -14.49
C GLY A 174 12.61 15.46 -13.11
N ASP A 175 11.93 15.87 -12.03
CA ASP A 175 12.29 15.40 -10.68
C ASP A 175 12.21 13.85 -10.64
N PRO A 176 13.14 13.18 -9.94
CA PRO A 176 13.07 11.73 -9.72
C PRO A 176 11.70 11.29 -9.19
N LEU A 177 11.16 10.18 -9.70
CA LEU A 177 9.82 9.70 -9.34
C LEU A 177 9.66 9.54 -7.82
N ALA A 178 10.67 9.00 -7.15
CA ALA A 178 10.66 8.86 -5.69
C ALA A 178 10.63 10.20 -4.95
N ALA A 179 11.31 11.22 -5.47
CA ALA A 179 11.26 12.57 -4.91
C ALA A 179 9.87 13.21 -5.10
N VAL A 180 9.22 12.97 -6.24
CA VAL A 180 7.83 13.39 -6.48
C VAL A 180 6.87 12.68 -5.53
N ALA A 181 6.99 11.37 -5.34
CA ALA A 181 6.15 10.61 -4.42
C ALA A 181 6.32 11.07 -2.96
N TYR A 182 7.56 11.34 -2.54
CA TYR A 182 7.84 11.90 -1.23
C TYR A 182 7.24 13.31 -1.08
N ALA A 183 7.32 14.15 -2.11
CA ALA A 183 6.70 15.46 -2.14
C ALA A 183 5.17 15.37 -2.00
N VAL A 184 4.53 14.40 -2.64
CA VAL A 184 3.09 14.14 -2.44
C VAL A 184 2.81 13.81 -0.98
N TYR A 185 3.60 12.95 -0.34
CA TYR A 185 3.37 12.58 1.07
C TYR A 185 3.52 13.77 2.04
N GLU A 186 4.51 14.63 1.81
CA GLU A 186 4.81 15.81 2.63
C GLU A 186 3.90 17.01 2.30
N ASP A 187 3.93 17.50 1.05
CA ASP A 187 3.36 18.78 0.64
C ASP A 187 1.82 18.77 0.66
N THR A 188 1.21 17.59 0.53
CA THR A 188 -0.25 17.44 0.71
C THR A 188 -0.69 17.59 2.17
N GLY A 189 0.26 17.58 3.11
CA GLY A 189 0.04 17.55 4.54
C GLY A 189 -0.30 16.16 5.08
N TYR A 190 -0.23 15.10 4.25
CA TYR A 190 -0.65 13.76 4.67
C TYR A 190 0.25 13.23 5.80
N LYS A 191 1.57 13.35 5.66
CA LYS A 191 2.51 12.99 6.73
C LYS A 191 2.20 13.71 8.04
N GLN A 192 2.01 15.02 7.99
CA GLN A 192 1.72 15.80 9.19
C GLN A 192 0.38 15.40 9.81
N ALA A 193 -0.65 15.18 9.01
CA ALA A 193 -1.97 14.76 9.50
C ALA A 193 -1.98 13.39 10.17
N LEU A 194 -1.09 12.47 9.77
CA LEU A 194 -0.89 11.20 10.47
C LEU A 194 -0.09 11.40 11.76
N LYS A 195 1.00 12.18 11.72
CA LYS A 195 1.79 12.51 12.92
C LYS A 195 0.96 13.20 14.01
N ASP A 196 0.07 14.12 13.63
CA ASP A 196 -0.78 14.86 14.57
C ASP A 196 -1.81 13.97 15.28
N GLN A 197 -2.10 12.77 14.77
CA GLN A 197 -3.00 11.82 15.44
C GLN A 197 -2.35 11.17 16.66
N ASP A 198 -1.03 10.98 16.66
CA ASP A 198 -0.25 10.40 17.77
C ASP A 198 -0.87 9.09 18.32
N THR A 199 -1.24 8.18 17.42
CA THR A 199 -1.79 6.86 17.78
C THR A 199 -1.02 5.72 17.12
N PRO A 200 -1.01 4.51 17.72
CA PRO A 200 -0.40 3.33 17.12
C PRO A 200 -0.95 3.00 15.72
N GLU A 201 -2.23 3.27 15.47
CA GLU A 201 -2.84 3.09 14.15
C GLU A 201 -2.26 4.08 13.13
N ALA A 202 -2.06 5.35 13.52
CA ALA A 202 -1.45 6.35 12.65
C ALA A 202 0.01 5.98 12.32
N ASP A 203 0.77 5.50 13.30
CA ASP A 203 2.14 5.00 13.10
C ASP A 203 2.17 3.83 12.10
N ALA A 204 1.25 2.87 12.24
CA ALA A 204 1.14 1.76 11.30
C ALA A 204 0.82 2.23 9.87
N ARG A 205 -0.04 3.25 9.72
CA ARG A 205 -0.34 3.85 8.41
C ARG A 205 0.87 4.58 7.83
N MET A 206 1.63 5.30 8.64
CA MET A 206 2.88 5.93 8.18
C MET A 206 3.88 4.88 7.70
N GLN A 207 4.06 3.78 8.44
CA GLN A 207 4.93 2.68 8.02
C GLN A 207 4.49 2.11 6.67
N ASN A 208 3.20 1.90 6.44
CA ASN A 208 2.70 1.41 5.14
C ASN A 208 2.98 2.40 3.98
N ILE A 209 2.91 3.71 4.24
CA ILE A 209 3.26 4.72 3.24
C ILE A 209 4.78 4.70 2.99
N GLU A 210 5.59 4.60 4.03
CA GLU A 210 7.05 4.54 3.93
C GLU A 210 7.52 3.31 3.13
N GLU A 211 6.85 2.16 3.32
CA GLU A 211 7.04 0.96 2.50
C GLU A 211 6.74 1.21 1.01
N LEU A 212 5.65 1.92 0.69
CA LEU A 212 5.33 2.26 -0.70
C LEU A 212 6.37 3.23 -1.28
N LEU A 213 6.81 4.23 -0.50
CA LEU A 213 7.85 5.17 -0.94
C LEU A 213 9.19 4.45 -1.17
N GLY A 214 9.54 3.49 -0.32
CA GLY A 214 10.71 2.62 -0.49
C GLY A 214 10.62 1.79 -1.76
N ALA A 215 9.44 1.22 -2.05
CA ALA A 215 9.19 0.47 -3.29
C ALA A 215 9.37 1.34 -4.55
N ILE A 216 8.85 2.57 -4.52
CA ILE A 216 9.01 3.53 -5.62
C ILE A 216 10.49 3.93 -5.80
N GLN A 217 11.20 4.16 -4.69
CA GLN A 217 12.64 4.47 -4.71
C GLN A 217 13.43 3.32 -5.34
N LEU A 218 13.20 2.08 -4.90
CA LEU A 218 13.88 0.91 -5.45
C LEU A 218 13.60 0.73 -6.94
N ALA A 219 12.33 0.83 -7.35
CA ALA A 219 11.95 0.71 -8.76
C ALA A 219 12.64 1.78 -9.64
N HIS A 220 12.80 2.99 -9.11
CA HIS A 220 13.53 4.06 -9.79
C HIS A 220 15.04 3.83 -9.83
N GLU A 221 15.63 3.22 -8.79
CA GLU A 221 17.06 2.84 -8.79
C GLU A 221 17.37 1.73 -9.79
N GLU A 222 16.45 0.77 -9.95
CA GLU A 222 16.56 -0.32 -10.93
C GLU A 222 16.37 0.17 -12.37
N ASN A 223 15.46 1.12 -12.57
CA ASN A 223 15.20 1.75 -13.85
C ASN A 223 15.01 3.28 -13.69
N PRO A 224 16.08 4.08 -13.87
CA PRO A 224 16.00 5.54 -13.75
C PRO A 224 15.03 6.20 -14.74
N GLU A 225 14.73 5.54 -15.86
CA GLU A 225 13.79 6.02 -16.88
C GLU A 225 12.33 5.58 -16.61
N LEU A 226 12.08 4.86 -15.49
CA LEU A 226 10.75 4.42 -15.11
C LEU A 226 9.82 5.63 -14.91
N THR A 227 8.77 5.70 -15.71
CA THR A 227 7.78 6.77 -15.58
C THR A 227 6.79 6.46 -14.46
N LEU A 228 6.11 7.50 -13.97
CA LEU A 228 5.02 7.31 -13.01
C LEU A 228 3.90 6.43 -13.59
N THR A 229 3.64 6.55 -14.90
CA THR A 229 2.65 5.73 -15.59
C THR A 229 3.04 4.26 -15.55
N ASP A 230 4.30 3.93 -15.89
CA ASP A 230 4.79 2.55 -15.88
C ASP A 230 4.67 1.91 -14.50
N PHE A 231 5.04 2.67 -13.44
CA PHE A 231 4.90 2.19 -12.07
C PHE A 231 3.43 1.91 -11.70
N LEU A 232 2.53 2.83 -12.04
CA LEU A 232 1.10 2.68 -11.75
C LEU A 232 0.45 1.54 -12.54
N GLU A 233 0.91 1.28 -13.77
CA GLU A 233 0.49 0.14 -14.58
C GLU A 233 0.96 -1.17 -13.95
N ALA A 234 2.23 -1.26 -13.54
CA ALA A 234 2.77 -2.44 -12.85
C ALA A 234 1.98 -2.76 -11.58
N VAL A 235 1.74 -1.77 -10.73
CA VAL A 235 0.90 -1.93 -9.52
C VAL A 235 -0.52 -2.37 -9.88
N THR A 236 -1.10 -1.84 -10.95
CA THR A 236 -2.47 -2.20 -11.35
C THR A 236 -2.55 -3.65 -11.82
N LEU A 237 -1.61 -4.09 -12.65
CA LEU A 237 -1.51 -5.48 -13.12
C LEU A 237 -1.33 -6.45 -11.94
N ASP A 238 -0.48 -6.09 -10.98
CA ASP A 238 -0.22 -6.87 -9.77
C ASP A 238 -1.46 -7.02 -8.87
N THR A 239 -2.42 -6.09 -8.97
CA THR A 239 -3.67 -6.13 -8.19
C THR A 239 -4.85 -6.74 -8.94
N ALA A 240 -4.81 -6.83 -10.27
CA ALA A 240 -5.94 -7.29 -11.09
C ALA A 240 -6.06 -8.81 -11.21
N GLY A 241 -4.95 -9.55 -11.05
CA GLY A 241 -4.93 -11.02 -11.20
C GLY A 241 -5.57 -11.83 -10.07
N ASP A 242 -6.17 -11.17 -9.08
CA ASP A 242 -6.58 -11.78 -7.81
C ASP A 242 -8.09 -12.15 -7.71
N ASP A 243 -8.89 -11.79 -8.73
CA ASP A 243 -10.35 -12.00 -8.77
C ASP A 243 -10.80 -13.12 -9.74
N GLU A 244 -9.89 -13.72 -10.52
CA GLU A 244 -10.17 -14.92 -11.33
C GLU A 244 -10.00 -16.20 -10.50
N GLU A 245 -10.83 -17.21 -10.76
CA GLU A 245 -10.94 -18.53 -10.06
C GLU A 245 -9.98 -18.72 -8.89
N GLN A 246 -10.46 -18.47 -7.67
CA GLN A 246 -9.60 -18.54 -6.48
C GLN A 246 -8.92 -19.92 -6.44
N PRO A 247 -7.57 -19.98 -6.45
CA PRO A 247 -6.86 -21.24 -6.31
C PRO A 247 -7.27 -21.90 -5.00
N GLU A 248 -7.47 -23.22 -5.04
CA GLU A 248 -7.98 -24.00 -3.90
C GLU A 248 -7.07 -23.91 -2.67
N GLU A 249 -5.75 -23.73 -2.88
CA GLU A 249 -4.74 -23.68 -1.81
C GLU A 249 -4.01 -22.33 -1.79
N LYS A 250 -3.82 -21.73 -0.61
CA LYS A 250 -3.17 -20.41 -0.46
C LYS A 250 -2.19 -20.36 0.73
N LEU A 251 -1.00 -19.82 0.48
CA LEU A 251 -0.01 -19.53 1.53
C LEU A 251 -0.58 -18.51 2.51
N THR A 252 -0.46 -18.77 3.82
CA THR A 252 -1.03 -17.87 4.83
C THR A 252 0.00 -16.87 5.34
N LEU A 253 -0.25 -15.56 5.15
CA LEU A 253 0.56 -14.47 5.68
C LEU A 253 -0.15 -13.87 6.90
N MET A 254 0.54 -13.76 8.04
CA MET A 254 -0.06 -13.16 9.23
C MET A 254 0.96 -12.59 10.22
N THR A 255 0.49 -11.74 11.12
CA THR A 255 1.33 -11.31 12.25
C THR A 255 1.42 -12.42 13.30
N VAL A 256 2.51 -12.45 14.06
CA VAL A 256 2.65 -13.35 15.23
C VAL A 256 1.49 -13.18 16.24
N HIS A 257 0.88 -11.99 16.30
CA HIS A 257 -0.27 -11.73 17.18
C HIS A 257 -1.54 -12.41 16.66
N ALA A 258 -1.75 -12.41 15.34
CA ALA A 258 -2.89 -13.06 14.69
C ALA A 258 -2.81 -14.60 14.73
N ALA A 259 -1.60 -15.16 14.95
CA ALA A 259 -1.36 -16.59 15.03
C ALA A 259 -1.90 -17.26 16.31
N LYS A 260 -2.41 -16.50 17.27
CA LYS A 260 -2.80 -17.03 18.58
C LYS A 260 -3.93 -18.06 18.45
N GLY A 261 -3.63 -19.31 18.79
CA GLY A 261 -4.59 -20.42 18.74
C GLY A 261 -4.68 -21.11 17.38
N LEU A 262 -3.76 -20.80 16.46
CA LEU A 262 -3.59 -21.48 15.18
C LEU A 262 -2.32 -22.34 15.22
N GLU A 263 -2.28 -23.37 14.38
CA GLU A 263 -1.11 -24.23 14.15
C GLU A 263 -0.96 -24.52 12.65
N PHE A 264 0.30 -24.66 12.22
CA PHE A 264 0.68 -24.96 10.84
C PHE A 264 1.76 -26.07 10.86
N PRO A 265 1.67 -27.08 9.99
CA PRO A 265 2.65 -28.16 9.87
C PRO A 265 4.07 -27.75 9.47
#